data_AF-A0A519R447-F1
#
_entry.id   AF-A0A519R447-F1
#
_cell.length_a   1.000
_cell.length_b   1.000
_cell.length_c   1.000
_cell.angle_alpha   90.00
_cell.angle_beta   90.00
_cell.angle_gamma   90.00
#
_symmetry.space_group_name_H-M   'P 1'
#
loop_
_entity.id
_entity.type
_entity.pdbx_description
1 polymer ?
#
loop_
_entity_poly.entity_id
_entity_poly.type
_entity_poly.pdbx_seq_one_letter_code
_entity_poly.pdbx_strand_id
1 'polypeptide(L)'
;METLKPVTCILIKYDCLGKGAHTSFYYKNEIKTIGGIARELCEKNVKPNSVLTFYHAADDSFYFTKDTFPERYLLFTVIGIAICFIPSLTKRVDDAIFRKSINHYSNPKNIKK
;
A
#
# COMPACT_ATOMS: atom_id res chain seq x y z
N MET A 1 22.09 -1.56 8.10
CA MET A 1 21.11 -0.75 8.85
C MET A 1 21.12 0.63 8.22
N GLU A 2 20.13 0.95 7.39
CA GLU A 2 20.07 2.27 6.76
C GLU A 2 19.93 3.34 7.84
N THR A 3 20.78 4.36 7.79
CA THR A 3 20.81 5.40 8.81
C THR A 3 19.77 6.45 8.46
N LEU A 4 18.66 6.44 9.18
CA LEU A 4 17.64 7.49 9.09
C LEU A 4 18.21 8.82 9.57
N LYS A 5 18.11 9.85 8.73
CA LYS A 5 18.54 11.22 9.05
C LYS A 5 17.34 12.06 9.45
N PRO A 6 17.34 12.71 10.62
CA PRO A 6 16.28 13.64 10.98
C PRO A 6 16.33 14.85 10.04
N VAL A 7 15.17 15.22 9.50
CA VAL A 7 14.98 16.37 8.63
C VAL A 7 13.77 17.16 9.08
N THR A 8 13.88 18.48 9.01
CA THR A 8 12.80 19.38 9.36
C THR A 8 11.98 19.70 8.11
N CYS A 9 10.67 19.50 8.18
CA CYS A 9 9.73 19.75 7.10
C CYS A 9 8.56 20.60 7.58
N ILE A 10 7.94 21.33 6.65
CA ILE A 10 6.72 22.11 6.94
C ILE A 10 5.53 21.29 6.48
N LEU A 11 4.65 20.90 7.40
CA LEU A 11 3.42 20.20 7.10
C LEU A 11 2.49 21.09 6.30
N ILE A 12 2.02 20.66 5.13
CA ILE A 12 1.09 21.45 4.31
C ILE A 12 -0.34 21.01 4.59
N LYS A 13 -0.61 19.72 4.43
CA LYS A 13 -1.93 19.13 4.61
C LYS A 13 -1.82 17.65 4.94
N TYR A 14 -2.79 17.14 5.66
CA TYR A 14 -2.98 15.72 5.89
C TYR A 14 -4.47 15.46 6.10
N ASP A 15 -4.96 14.32 5.62
CA ASP A 15 -6.36 13.96 5.75
C ASP A 15 -6.57 13.02 6.93
N CYS A 16 -7.60 13.23 7.75
CA CYS A 16 -7.92 12.30 8.85
C CYS A 16 -8.82 11.14 8.45
N LEU A 17 -9.11 11.00 7.15
CA LEU A 17 -10.11 10.07 6.65
C LEU A 17 -9.46 8.81 6.08
N GLY A 18 -9.47 7.75 6.90
CA GLY A 18 -9.14 6.38 6.47
C GLY A 18 -7.66 6.01 6.58
N LYS A 19 -7.39 4.70 6.55
CA LYS A 19 -6.04 4.09 6.75
C LYS A 19 -5.05 4.36 5.61
N GLY A 20 -5.47 5.02 4.53
CA GLY A 20 -4.66 5.36 3.37
C GLY A 20 -4.46 6.87 3.18
N ALA A 21 -4.82 7.68 4.17
CA ALA A 21 -4.73 9.12 4.04
C ALA A 21 -3.27 9.60 3.87
N HIS A 22 -3.13 10.61 3.03
CA HIS A 22 -1.84 11.16 2.64
C HIS A 22 -1.48 12.35 3.50
N THR A 23 -0.19 12.48 3.78
CA THR A 23 0.43 13.65 4.42
C THR A 23 1.32 14.32 3.39
N SER A 24 1.13 15.62 3.16
CA SER A 24 1.95 16.43 2.27
C SER A 24 2.76 17.45 3.08
N PHE A 25 4.02 17.64 2.73
CA PHE A 25 4.95 18.55 3.41
C PHE A 25 5.98 19.13 2.45
N TYR A 26 6.58 20.27 2.82
CA TYR A 26 7.70 20.86 2.10
C TYR A 26 9.04 20.27 2.57
N TYR A 27 9.85 19.85 1.61
CA TYR A 27 11.24 19.44 1.80
C TYR A 27 12.07 19.88 0.58
N LYS A 28 13.18 20.60 0.82
CA LYS A 28 14.07 21.15 -0.24
C LYS A 28 13.31 21.89 -1.36
N ASN A 29 12.36 22.76 -0.98
CA ASN A 29 11.50 23.52 -1.89
C ASN A 29 10.58 22.68 -2.79
N GLU A 30 10.44 21.39 -2.52
CA GLU A 30 9.49 20.51 -3.19
C GLU A 30 8.37 20.09 -2.24
N ILE A 31 7.18 19.86 -2.79
CA ILE A 31 6.07 19.23 -2.06
C ILE A 31 6.26 17.71 -2.18
N LYS A 32 6.42 17.05 -1.05
CA LYS A 32 6.45 15.58 -0.95
C LYS A 32 5.15 15.09 -0.34
N THR A 33 4.71 13.90 -0.73
CA THR A 33 3.50 13.27 -0.22
C THR A 33 3.81 11.84 0.19
N ILE A 34 3.41 11.47 1.41
CA ILE A 34 3.60 10.12 1.96
C ILE A 34 2.29 9.58 2.53
N GLY A 35 2.14 8.25 2.49
CA GLY A 35 1.00 7.56 3.09
C GLY A 35 1.27 7.15 4.53
N GLY A 36 0.20 6.93 5.30
CA GLY A 36 0.27 6.17 6.56
C GLY A 36 0.55 6.97 7.82
N ILE A 37 1.00 8.23 7.74
CA ILE A 37 1.32 9.08 8.93
C ILE A 37 0.15 9.99 9.33
N ALA A 38 -0.84 10.15 8.45
CA ALA A 38 -1.92 11.09 8.68
C ALA A 38 -2.70 10.77 9.96
N ARG A 39 -2.84 9.48 10.30
CA ARG A 39 -3.50 9.04 11.54
C ARG A 39 -2.81 9.56 12.80
N GLU A 40 -1.49 9.43 12.89
CA GLU A 40 -0.70 9.91 14.03
C GLU A 40 -0.78 11.43 14.17
N LEU A 41 -0.82 12.15 13.05
CA LEU A 41 -1.01 13.61 13.02
C LEU A 41 -2.42 14.01 13.51
N CYS A 42 -3.44 13.23 13.16
CA CYS A 42 -4.82 13.42 13.64
C CYS A 42 -4.94 13.13 15.13
N GLU A 43 -4.42 12.00 15.62
CA GLU A 43 -4.43 11.64 17.04
C GLU A 43 -3.73 12.69 17.90
N LYS A 44 -2.69 13.34 17.36
CA LYS A 44 -1.94 14.41 18.03
C LYS A 44 -2.50 15.83 17.77
N ASN A 45 -3.59 15.99 17.03
CA ASN A 45 -4.20 17.28 16.66
C ASN A 45 -3.18 18.30 16.12
N VAL A 46 -2.26 17.85 15.26
CA VAL A 46 -1.18 18.69 14.73
C VAL A 46 -1.72 19.71 13.72
N LYS A 47 -1.49 21.00 13.92
CA LYS A 47 -2.02 22.00 12.97
C LYS A 47 -1.32 21.92 11.60
N PRO A 48 -2.04 22.16 10.50
CA PRO A 48 -1.42 22.46 9.20
C PRO A 48 -0.43 23.63 9.31
N ASN A 49 0.58 23.67 8.45
CA ASN A 49 1.70 24.63 8.47
C ASN A 49 2.61 24.55 9.70
N SER A 50 2.53 23.47 10.47
CA SER A 50 3.47 23.20 11.57
C SER A 50 4.81 22.67 11.06
N VAL A 51 5.86 22.97 11.81
CA VAL A 51 7.21 22.45 11.56
C VAL A 51 7.36 21.12 12.28
N LEU A 52 7.68 20.06 11.55
CA LEU A 52 7.81 18.69 12.05
C LEU A 52 9.17 18.10 11.69
N THR A 53 9.66 17.19 12.54
CA THR A 53 10.84 16.39 12.25
C THR A 53 10.41 15.05 11.68
N PHE A 54 10.73 14.81 10.41
CA PHE A 54 10.65 13.50 9.78
C PHE A 54 12.02 12.84 9.75
N TYR A 55 12.05 11.54 9.51
CA TYR A 55 13.25 10.74 9.34
C TYR A 55 13.36 10.34 7.87
N HIS A 56 14.37 10.85 7.19
CA HIS A 56 14.64 10.62 5.77
C HIS A 56 15.64 9.48 5.60
N ALA A 57 15.32 8.53 4.72
CA ALA A 57 16.17 7.42 4.35
C ALA A 57 16.93 7.68 3.03
N ALA A 58 17.93 6.85 2.75
CA ALA A 58 18.78 7.02 1.57
C ALA A 58 18.06 6.73 0.24
N ASP A 59 16.97 5.95 0.29
CA ASP A 59 16.07 5.61 -0.81
C ASP A 59 15.00 6.70 -1.10
N ASP A 60 15.16 7.88 -0.50
CA ASP A 60 14.21 9.00 -0.55
C ASP A 60 12.87 8.75 0.17
N SER A 61 12.78 7.70 1.00
CA SER A 61 11.62 7.45 1.85
C SER A 61 11.60 8.36 3.10
N PHE A 62 10.40 8.69 3.58
CA PHE A 62 10.19 9.51 4.78
C PHE A 62 9.36 8.77 5.84
N TYR A 63 9.75 8.93 7.10
CA TYR A 63 9.14 8.26 8.24
C TYR A 63 8.88 9.23 9.39
N PHE A 64 7.82 9.00 10.18
CA PHE A 64 7.51 9.82 11.34
C PHE A 64 8.31 9.41 12.60
N THR A 65 8.77 8.16 12.63
CA THR A 65 9.52 7.57 13.75
C THR A 65 10.93 7.20 13.33
N LYS A 66 11.86 7.22 14.28
CA LYS A 66 13.23 6.72 14.10
C LYS A 66 13.28 5.19 13.98
N ASP A 67 12.23 4.53 14.45
CA ASP A 67 12.08 3.09 14.33
C ASP A 67 11.30 2.81 13.06
N THR A 68 12.03 2.51 12.00
CA THR A 68 11.46 1.89 10.80
C THR A 68 11.60 0.39 10.96
N PHE A 69 10.49 -0.34 10.86
CA PHE A 69 10.51 -1.78 10.63
C PHE A 69 10.34 -2.01 9.12
N PRO A 70 11.40 -1.87 8.30
CA PRO A 70 11.30 -2.06 6.85
C PRO A 70 10.75 -3.44 6.49
N GLU A 71 11.05 -4.46 7.30
CA GLU A 71 10.50 -5.81 7.15
C GLU A 71 8.97 -5.86 7.26
N ARG A 72 8.36 -5.03 8.14
CA ARG A 72 6.89 -4.98 8.28
C ARG A 72 6.25 -4.37 7.05
N TYR A 73 6.81 -3.28 6.52
CA TYR A 73 6.29 -2.64 5.32
C TYR A 73 6.43 -3.55 4.09
N LEU A 74 7.61 -4.18 3.91
CA LEU A 74 7.83 -5.15 2.86
C LEU A 74 6.83 -6.31 2.94
N LEU A 75 6.60 -6.85 4.14
CA LEU A 75 5.65 -7.93 4.38
C LEU A 75 4.22 -7.52 3.99
N PHE A 76 3.76 -6.33 4.39
CA PHE A 76 2.44 -5.82 4.01
C PHE A 76 2.31 -5.60 2.51
N THR A 77 3.36 -5.10 1.83
CA THR A 77 3.38 -4.95 0.37
C THR A 77 3.28 -6.31 -0.32
N VAL A 78 4.04 -7.31 0.13
CA VAL A 78 4.00 -8.67 -0.43
C VAL A 78 2.63 -9.32 -0.21
N ILE A 79 2.03 -9.16 0.97
CA ILE A 79 0.67 -9.65 1.27
C ILE A 79 -0.35 -8.96 0.34
N GLY A 80 -0.25 -7.64 0.17
CA GLY A 80 -1.14 -6.87 -0.70
C GLY A 80 -1.05 -7.32 -2.16
N ILE A 81 0.17 -7.54 -2.67
CA ILE A 81 0.43 -8.11 -3.99
C ILE A 81 -0.25 -9.48 -4.10
N ALA A 82 0.00 -10.39 -3.15
CA ALA A 82 -0.58 -11.73 -3.19
C ALA A 82 -2.12 -11.70 -3.26
N ILE A 83 -2.78 -10.85 -2.46
CA ILE A 83 -4.25 -10.70 -2.47
C ILE A 83 -4.76 -10.21 -3.82
N CYS A 84 -4.08 -9.28 -4.48
CA CYS A 84 -4.47 -8.79 -5.81
C CYS A 84 -4.38 -9.87 -6.90
N PHE A 85 -3.47 -10.83 -6.77
CA PHE A 85 -3.29 -11.91 -7.75
C PHE A 85 -4.21 -13.12 -7.49
N ILE A 86 -4.77 -13.31 -6.29
CA ILE A 86 -5.70 -14.42 -5.98
C ILE A 86 -6.91 -14.47 -6.93
N PRO A 87 -7.64 -13.36 -7.22
CA PRO A 87 -8.78 -13.38 -8.14
C PRO A 87 -8.42 -13.77 -9.57
N SER A 88 -7.18 -13.49 -9.99
CA SER A 88 -6.70 -13.82 -11.35
C SER A 88 -6.41 -15.32 -11.50
N LEU A 89 -5.94 -15.98 -10.43
CA LEU A 89 -5.73 -17.42 -10.41
C LEU A 89 -7.06 -18.17 -10.34
N THR A 90 -7.99 -17.74 -9.50
CA THR A 90 -9.31 -18.40 -9.37
C THR A 90 -10.09 -18.35 -10.68
N LYS A 91 -10.11 -17.21 -11.38
CA LYS A 91 -10.72 -17.12 -12.72
C LYS A 91 -10.15 -18.12 -13.72
N ARG A 92 -8.82 -18.30 -13.75
CA ARG A 92 -8.18 -19.25 -14.67
C ARG A 92 -8.51 -20.70 -14.35
N VAL A 93 -8.64 -21.04 -13.07
CA VAL A 93 -9.03 -22.40 -12.64
C VAL A 93 -10.51 -22.66 -12.94
N ASP A 94 -11.39 -21.70 -12.64
CA ASP A 94 -12.81 -21.81 -12.94
C ASP A 94 -13.06 -21.93 -14.44
N ASP A 95 -12.39 -21.13 -15.27
CA ASP A 95 -12.48 -21.23 -16.74
C ASP A 95 -11.97 -22.59 -17.27
N ALA A 96 -10.93 -23.16 -16.65
CA ALA A 96 -10.42 -24.48 -17.02
C ALA A 96 -11.40 -25.61 -16.64
N ILE A 97 -12.03 -25.53 -15.47
CA ILE A 97 -13.07 -26.47 -15.04
C ILE A 97 -14.31 -26.35 -15.95
N PHE A 98 -14.74 -25.13 -16.28
CA PHE A 98 -15.87 -24.88 -17.17
C PHE A 98 -15.61 -25.36 -18.61
N ARG A 99 -14.40 -25.15 -19.16
CA ARG A 99 -14.05 -25.71 -20.48
C ARG A 99 -14.09 -27.24 -20.49
N LYS A 100 -13.62 -27.87 -19.40
CA LYS A 100 -13.64 -29.33 -19.26
C LYS A 100 -15.08 -29.87 -19.15
N SER A 101 -15.96 -29.17 -18.43
CA SER A 101 -17.36 -29.57 -18.31
C SER A 101 -18.10 -29.44 -19.65
N ILE A 102 -17.94 -28.33 -20.38
CA ILE A 102 -18.55 -28.12 -21.70
C ILE A 102 -18.13 -29.21 -22.68
N ASN A 103 -16.84 -29.57 -22.74
CA ASN A 103 -16.33 -30.61 -23.64
C ASN A 103 -16.82 -32.04 -23.28
N HIS A 104 -17.20 -32.29 -22.02
CA HIS A 104 -17.75 -33.57 -21.60
C HIS A 104 -19.22 -33.73 -22.01
N TYR A 105 -20.01 -32.65 -21.96
CA TYR A 105 -21.42 -32.64 -22.33
C TYR A 105 -21.68 -32.49 -23.83
N SER A 106 -20.72 -31.97 -24.60
CA SER A 106 -20.82 -31.85 -26.07
C SER A 106 -20.31 -33.07 -26.83
N ASN A 107 -19.87 -34.12 -26.13
CA ASN A 107 -19.47 -35.39 -26.75
C ASN A 107 -20.72 -36.20 -27.17
N PRO A 108 -20.97 -36.43 -28.47
CA PRO A 108 -22.18 -37.09 -28.96
C PRO A 108 -22.30 -38.56 -28.52
N LYS A 109 -21.27 -39.15 -27.91
CA LYS A 109 -21.34 -40.50 -27.29
C LYS A 109 -22.03 -40.53 -25.92
N ASN A 110 -22.14 -39.40 -25.21
CA ASN A 110 -22.80 -39.31 -23.89
C ASN A 110 -24.25 -38.81 -23.97
N ILE A 111 -24.74 -38.47 -25.16
CA ILE A 111 -26.16 -38.16 -25.42
C ILE A 111 -26.80 -39.42 -26.01
N LYS A 112 -26.91 -40.47 -25.21
CA LYS A 112 -27.85 -41.56 -25.47
C LYS A 112 -28.65 -41.81 -24.21
N LYS A 113 -29.97 -41.58 -24.36
CA LYS A 113 -31.06 -41.99 -23.46
C LYS A 113 -30.89 -43.43 -22.99
#